data_AF-A0A3D2C2W0-F1
#
_entry.id   AF-A0A3D2C2W0-F1
#
_cell.length_a   1.000
_cell.length_b   1.000
_cell.length_c   1.000
_cell.angle_alpha   90.00
_cell.angle_beta   90.00
_cell.angle_gamma   90.00
#
_symmetry.space_group_name_H-M   'P 1'
#
loop_
_entity.id
_entity.type
_entity.pdbx_description
1 polymer ?
#
loop_
_entity_poly.entity_id
_entity_poly.type
_entity_poly.pdbx_seq_one_letter_code
_entity_poly.pdbx_strand_id
1 'polypeptide(L)' 'MRRIHVGVASLNQVPLDWDGNRARVASAIEEARRRGVQLLCLPELCITGYGCEDAFHSPEVCETAA' A
#
# COMPACT_ATOMS: atom_id res chain seq x y z
N MET A 1 14.98 -15.44 -22.73
CA MET A 1 14.00 -15.11 -21.67
C MET A 1 14.51 -13.90 -20.89
N ARG A 2 13.68 -12.87 -20.67
CA ARG A 2 14.04 -11.71 -19.85
C ARG A 2 13.78 -12.03 -18.38
N ARG A 3 14.77 -11.84 -17.50
CA ARG A 3 14.59 -11.97 -16.05
C ARG A 3 13.83 -10.75 -15.51
N ILE A 4 12.93 -10.99 -14.56
CA ILE A 4 12.18 -9.94 -13.85
C ILE A 4 12.49 -10.07 -12.36
N HIS A 5 12.85 -8.96 -11.72
CA HIS A 5 13.00 -8.89 -10.27
C HIS A 5 11.67 -8.47 -9.63
N VAL A 6 11.04 -9.38 -8.91
CA VAL A 6 9.78 -9.15 -8.20
C VAL A 6 10.05 -9.04 -6.70
N GLY A 7 9.45 -8.05 -6.06
CA GLY A 7 9.52 -7.82 -4.62
C GLY A 7 8.12 -7.87 -3.99
N VAL A 8 8.08 -8.16 -2.70
CA VAL A 8 6.89 -8.10 -1.85
C VAL A 8 7.22 -7.25 -0.62
N ALA A 9 6.24 -6.54 -0.06
CA ALA A 9 6.42 -5.80 1.18
C ALA A 9 5.29 -6.07 2.17
N SER A 10 5.64 -6.22 3.44
CA SER A 10 4.71 -6.17 4.56
C SER A 10 4.71 -4.76 5.14
N LEU A 11 3.54 -4.16 5.27
CA LEU A 11 3.37 -2.79 5.77
C LEU A 11 2.54 -2.80 7.05
N ASN A 12 2.94 -1.98 8.03
CA ASN A 12 2.18 -1.80 9.25
C ASN A 12 1.09 -0.73 9.04
N GLN A 13 0.08 -1.03 8.23
CA GLN A 13 -1.01 -0.10 7.98
C GLN A 13 -1.94 0.01 9.18
N VAL A 14 -2.41 1.23 9.41
CA VAL A 14 -3.40 1.54 10.44
C VAL A 14 -4.69 1.94 9.73
N PRO A 15 -5.85 1.34 10.04
CA PRO A 15 -7.11 1.72 9.43
C PRO A 15 -7.35 3.24 9.52
N LEU A 16 -7.68 3.85 8.38
CA LEU A 16 -7.97 5.29 8.21
C LEU A 16 -6.80 6.26 8.49
N ASP A 17 -5.58 5.76 8.70
CA ASP A 17 -4.36 6.57 8.78
C ASP A 17 -3.86 6.93 7.37
N TRP A 18 -4.54 7.85 6.69
CA TRP A 18 -4.27 8.22 5.29
C TRP A 18 -2.81 8.62 5.06
N ASP A 19 -2.31 9.55 5.86
CA ASP A 19 -0.95 10.08 5.72
C ASP A 19 0.11 9.04 6.07
N GLY A 20 -0.08 8.29 7.16
CA GLY A 20 0.86 7.26 7.57
C GLY A 20 0.87 6.07 6.61
N ASN A 21 -0.29 5.62 6.12
CA ASN A 21 -0.37 4.54 5.15
C ASN A 21 0.30 4.93 3.83
N ARG A 22 0.05 6.16 3.35
CA ARG A 22 0.71 6.74 2.18
C ARG A 22 2.23 6.80 2.38
N ALA A 23 2.70 7.26 3.54
CA ALA A 23 4.13 7.35 3.83
C ALA A 23 4.80 5.97 3.84
N ARG A 24 4.16 4.96 4.43
CA ARG A 24 4.67 3.57 4.46
C ARG A 24 4.73 2.96 3.05
N VAL A 25 3.69 3.17 2.23
CA VAL A 25 3.69 2.75 0.81
C VAL A 25 4.81 3.43 0.04
N ALA A 26 4.96 4.75 0.16
CA ALA A 26 6.01 5.50 -0.51
C ALA A 26 7.41 5.00 -0.10
N SER A 27 7.65 4.78 1.19
CA SER A 27 8.92 4.23 1.69
C SER A 27 9.22 2.84 1.12
N ALA A 28 8.20 1.97 1.00
CA ALA A 28 8.36 0.63 0.44
C ALA A 28 8.69 0.67 -1.06
N ILE A 29 8.06 1.56 -1.81
CA ILE A 29 8.36 1.80 -3.23
C ILE A 29 9.79 2.30 -3.41
N GLU A 30 10.23 3.26 -2.58
CA GLU A 30 11.59 3.78 -2.64
C GLU A 30 12.65 2.72 -2.30
N GLU A 31 12.39 1.86 -1.32
CA GLU A 31 13.27 0.73 -1.00
C GLU A 31 13.31 -0.30 -2.13
N ALA A 32 12.17 -0.62 -2.73
CA ALA A 32 12.07 -1.53 -3.87
C ALA A 32 12.87 -1.00 -5.08
N ARG A 33 12.77 0.31 -5.37
CA ARG A 33 13.57 0.98 -6.40
C ARG A 33 15.07 0.88 -6.12
N ARG A 34 15.52 1.16 -4.89
CA ARG A 34 16.93 1.00 -4.48
C ARG A 34 17.45 -0.41 -4.67
N ARG A 35 16.59 -1.42 -4.49
CA ARG A 35 16.92 -2.85 -4.68
C ARG A 35 16.79 -3.33 -6.13
N GLY A 36 16.40 -2.46 -7.06
CA GLY A 36 16.19 -2.84 -8.46
C GLY A 36 14.99 -3.75 -8.69
N VAL A 37 13.97 -3.69 -7.83
CA VAL A 37 12.69 -4.40 -8.02
C VAL A 37 11.93 -3.74 -9.17
N GLN A 38 11.43 -4.56 -10.09
CA GLN A 38 10.68 -4.14 -11.27
C GLN A 38 9.17 -4.26 -11.09
N LEU A 39 8.73 -5.15 -10.20
CA LEU A 39 7.34 -5.32 -9.79
C LEU A 39 7.29 -5.47 -8.27
N LEU A 40 6.63 -4.56 -7.58
CA LEU A 40 6.42 -4.63 -6.14
C LEU A 40 4.95 -4.98 -5.87
N CYS A 41 4.70 -6.08 -5.16
CA CYS A 41 3.39 -6.41 -4.63
C CYS A 41 3.26 -5.86 -3.20
N LEU A 42 2.20 -5.09 -2.95
CA LEU A 42 1.87 -4.52 -1.64
C LEU A 42 0.69 -5.27 -1.02
N PRO A 43 0.44 -5.11 0.30
CA PRO A 43 -0.71 -5.72 0.95
C PRO A 43 -2.04 -5.26 0.36
N GLU A 44 -3.05 -6.12 0.48
CA GLU A 44 -4.44 -5.78 0.17
C GLU A 44 -4.89 -4.55 0.96
N LEU A 45 -5.65 -3.67 0.30
CA LEU A 45 -6.21 -2.43 0.88
C LEU A 45 -5.15 -1.56 1.58
N CYS A 46 -3.92 -1.53 1.08
CA CYS A 46 -2.83 -0.80 1.73
C CYS A 46 -2.99 0.73 1.77
N ILE A 47 -3.95 1.32 1.03
CA ILE A 47 -4.24 2.76 1.09
C ILE A 47 -5.06 3.07 2.35
N THR A 48 -6.19 2.39 2.53
CA THR A 48 -7.11 2.58 3.67
C THR A 48 -6.63 1.87 4.93
N GLY A 49 -5.89 0.77 4.79
CA GLY A 49 -5.74 -0.28 5.80
C GLY A 49 -6.87 -1.31 5.66
N TYR A 50 -6.54 -2.59 5.86
CA TYR A 50 -7.49 -3.70 5.68
C TYR A 50 -8.66 -3.64 6.67
N GLY A 51 -8.37 -3.36 7.94
CA GLY A 51 -9.35 -3.40 9.05
C GLY A 51 -10.24 -2.16 9.18
N CYS A 52 -10.73 -1.59 8.07
CA CYS A 52 -11.68 -0.46 8.14
C CYS A 52 -13.12 -0.89 8.40
N GLU A 53 -13.46 -2.17 8.16
CA GLU A 53 -14.77 -2.77 8.45
C GLU A 53 -15.94 -1.91 7.94
N ASP A 54 -16.93 -1.60 8.77
CA ASP A 54 -18.12 -0.83 8.41
C ASP A 54 -17.80 0.59 7.89
N ALA A 55 -16.59 1.12 8.13
CA ALA A 55 -16.20 2.41 7.56
C ALA A 55 -16.21 2.39 6.03
N PHE A 56 -16.06 1.22 5.39
CA PHE A 56 -16.21 1.08 3.93
C PHE A 56 -17.63 1.38 3.41
N HIS A 57 -18.65 1.43 4.29
CA HIS A 57 -19.98 1.89 3.92
C HIS A 57 -20.11 3.42 3.84
N SER A 58 -19.11 4.18 4.30
CA SER A 58 -19.08 5.64 4.15
C SER A 58 -18.58 6.03 2.75
N PRO A 59 -19.32 6.87 2.00
CA PRO A 59 -18.84 7.44 0.73
C PRO A 59 -17.49 8.15 0.87
N GLU A 60 -17.27 8.83 2.01
CA GLU A 60 -16.05 9.59 2.27
C GLU A 60 -14.80 8.70 2.28
N VAL A 61 -14.91 7.45 2.75
CA VAL A 61 -13.79 6.49 2.76
C VAL A 61 -13.43 6.09 1.33
N CYS A 62 -14.44 5.86 0.48
CA CYS A 62 -14.24 5.56 -0.94
C CYS A 62 -13.66 6.75 -1.70
N GLU A 63 -14.17 7.96 -1.45
CA GLU A 63 -13.72 9.20 -2.08
C GLU A 63 -12.28 9.56 -1.70
N THR A 64 -11.90 9.37 -0.43
CA THR A 64 -10.56 9.68 0.07
C THR A 64 -9.52 8.67 -0.42
N ALA A 65 -9.92 7.42 -0.67
CA ALA A 65 -9.04 6.35 -1.13
C ALA A 65 -8.79 6.33 -2.66
N ALA A 66 -9.56 7.12 -3.43
CA ALA A 66 -9.48 7.19 -4.90
C ALA A 66 -8.28 7.99 -5.40
#